data_AF-A0A7G1HP92-F1
#
_entry.id   AF-A0A7G1HP92-F1
#
_cell.length_a   1.000
_cell.length_b   1.000
_cell.length_c   1.000
_cell.angle_alpha   90.00
_cell.angle_beta   90.00
_cell.angle_gamma   90.00
#
_symmetry.space_group_name_H-M   'P 1'
#
loop_
_entity.id
_entity.type
_entity.pdbx_description
1 polymer ?
#
loop_
_entity_poly.entity_id
_entity_poly.type
_entity_poly.pdbx_seq_one_letter_code
_entity_poly.pdbx_strand_id
1 'polypeptide(L)'
;MNENLKACIVMNRIPTIPTLKEKKALIDFINQNNANESVFLMDNLLSERIAYKRSVSEGMGVMEYNDNKAKNEWSQFYDELIGYLGGKK
;
A
#
# COMPACT_ATOMS: atom_id res chain seq x y z
N MET A 1 -5.76 -18.77 -18.33
CA MET A 1 -5.37 -17.78 -17.30
C MET A 1 -4.18 -18.35 -16.54
N ASN A 2 -3.17 -17.56 -16.17
CA ASN A 2 -1.99 -18.09 -15.47
C ASN A 2 -2.34 -18.31 -13.99
N GLU A 3 -2.45 -19.57 -13.56
CA GLU A 3 -2.76 -19.94 -12.17
C GLU A 3 -1.66 -19.54 -11.18
N ASN A 4 -0.44 -19.29 -11.65
CA ASN A 4 0.69 -18.84 -10.83
C ASN A 4 0.77 -17.30 -10.74
N LEU A 5 -0.14 -16.57 -11.39
CA LEU A 5 -0.15 -15.11 -11.33
C LEU A 5 -0.63 -14.66 -9.95
N LYS A 6 0.29 -14.05 -9.19
CA LYS A 6 -0.03 -13.36 -7.94
C LYS A 6 -0.45 -11.93 -8.27
N ALA A 7 -1.62 -11.51 -7.78
CA ALA A 7 -2.13 -10.16 -7.94
C ALA A 7 -2.48 -9.58 -6.56
N CYS A 8 -2.14 -8.32 -6.34
CA CYS A 8 -2.50 -7.60 -5.12
C CYS A 8 -2.93 -6.17 -5.40
N ILE A 9 -3.74 -5.59 -4.50
CA ILE A 9 -4.18 -4.20 -4.52
C ILE A 9 -3.53 -3.46 -3.35
N VAL A 10 -2.87 -2.35 -3.68
CA VAL A 10 -2.31 -1.40 -2.71
C VAL A 10 -3.15 -0.15 -2.71
N MET A 11 -3.68 0.23 -1.55
CA MET A 11 -4.34 1.52 -1.38
C MET A 11 -3.28 2.62 -1.26
N ASN A 12 -3.21 3.49 -2.28
CA ASN A 12 -2.27 4.62 -2.30
C ASN A 12 -3.01 5.97 -2.21
N ARG A 13 -2.26 7.01 -1.84
CA ARG A 13 -2.75 8.40 -1.74
C ARG A 13 -3.98 8.53 -0.85
N ILE A 14 -4.12 7.69 0.17
CA ILE A 14 -5.24 7.79 1.10
C ILE A 14 -5.02 9.02 1.99
N PRO A 15 -6.01 9.91 2.11
CA PRO A 15 -5.90 11.06 3.00
C PRO A 15 -5.58 10.61 4.43
N THR A 16 -4.69 11.33 5.12
CA THR A 16 -4.29 10.99 6.51
C THR A 16 -5.38 11.28 7.55
N ILE A 17 -6.58 11.66 7.12
CA ILE A 17 -7.67 12.12 7.98
C ILE A 17 -8.41 10.88 8.50
N PRO A 18 -8.40 10.58 9.81
CA PRO A 18 -8.95 9.33 10.35
C PRO A 18 -10.47 9.19 10.20
N THR A 19 -11.19 10.31 10.05
CA THR A 19 -12.66 10.34 9.95
C THR A 19 -13.18 10.03 8.56
N LEU A 20 -12.30 9.86 7.58
CA LEU A 20 -12.70 9.64 6.20
C LEU A 20 -13.19 8.21 5.99
N LYS A 21 -14.46 8.09 5.60
CA LYS A 21 -15.12 6.81 5.29
C LYS A 21 -14.63 6.17 3.98
N GLU A 22 -13.84 6.89 3.18
CA GLU A 22 -13.32 6.44 1.89
C GLU A 22 -12.53 5.13 2.01
N LYS A 23 -11.69 4.98 3.04
CA LYS A 23 -10.95 3.73 3.27
C LYS A 23 -11.92 2.55 3.41
N LYS A 24 -12.94 2.70 4.24
CA LYS A 24 -13.92 1.64 4.49
C LYS A 24 -14.74 1.35 3.23
N ALA A 25 -15.23 2.38 2.55
CA ALA A 25 -16.00 2.22 1.32
C ALA A 25 -15.20 1.52 0.21
N LEU A 26 -13.90 1.81 0.08
CA LEU A 26 -13.02 1.17 -0.88
C LEU A 26 -12.79 -0.31 -0.55
N ILE A 27 -12.53 -0.63 0.73
CA ILE A 27 -12.40 -2.02 1.19
C ILE A 27 -13.70 -2.79 0.93
N ASP A 28 -14.85 -2.22 1.30
CA ASP A 28 -16.16 -2.84 1.10
C ASP A 28 -16.42 -3.10 -0.40
N PHE A 29 -16.11 -2.13 -1.26
CA PHE A 29 -16.22 -2.27 -2.72
C PHE A 29 -15.33 -3.39 -3.27
N ILE A 30 -14.05 -3.43 -2.86
CA ILE A 30 -13.12 -4.46 -3.32
C ILE A 30 -13.59 -5.85 -2.88
N ASN A 31 -13.98 -6.01 -1.62
CA ASN A 31 -14.45 -7.28 -1.09
C ASN A 31 -15.73 -7.77 -1.78
N GLN A 32 -16.64 -6.85 -2.16
CA GLN A 32 -17.85 -7.21 -2.92
C GLN A 32 -17.54 -7.67 -4.36
N ASN A 33 -16.46 -7.18 -4.97
CA ASN A 33 -16.13 -7.45 -6.38
C ASN A 33 -15.03 -8.52 -6.53
N ASN A 34 -14.33 -8.89 -5.46
CA ASN A 34 -13.28 -9.90 -5.45
C ASN A 34 -13.80 -11.28 -5.02
N ALA A 35 -14.94 -11.71 -5.58
CA ALA A 35 -15.67 -12.91 -5.15
C ALA A 35 -14.87 -14.23 -5.23
N ASN A 36 -13.84 -14.28 -6.09
CA ASN A 36 -12.98 -15.45 -6.27
C ASN A 36 -11.66 -15.35 -5.48
N GLU A 37 -11.49 -14.32 -4.64
CA GLU A 37 -10.26 -14.04 -3.87
C GLU A 37 -8.97 -14.03 -4.73
N SER A 38 -9.12 -13.80 -6.03
CA SER A 38 -8.03 -13.87 -7.01
C SER A 38 -7.01 -12.73 -6.87
N VAL A 39 -7.38 -11.68 -6.13
CA VAL A 39 -6.54 -10.51 -5.89
C VAL A 39 -6.42 -10.28 -4.39
N PHE A 40 -5.20 -10.21 -3.88
CA PHE A 40 -4.94 -9.96 -2.46
C PHE A 40 -5.05 -8.47 -2.15
N LEU A 41 -5.96 -8.07 -1.27
CA LEU A 41 -6.02 -6.68 -0.80
C LEU A 41 -5.04 -6.49 0.36
N MET A 42 -4.09 -5.57 0.22
CA MET A 42 -3.12 -5.28 1.28
C MET A 42 -3.73 -4.46 2.41
N ASP A 43 -3.34 -4.80 3.64
CA ASP A 43 -3.74 -4.13 4.88
C ASP A 43 -3.04 -2.77 5.03
N ASN A 44 -1.75 -2.73 4.67
CA ASN A 44 -0.96 -1.50 4.72
C ASN A 44 -1.28 -0.60 3.53
N LEU A 45 -1.38 0.69 3.82
CA LEU A 45 -1.68 1.73 2.83
C LEU A 45 -0.58 2.77 2.78
N LEU A 46 -0.49 3.45 1.66
CA LEU A 46 0.40 4.59 1.47
C LEU A 46 -0.44 5.86 1.54
N SER A 47 -0.25 6.64 2.60
CA SER A 47 -1.00 7.88 2.78
C SER A 47 -0.57 8.95 1.78
N GLU A 48 -1.43 9.92 1.51
CA GLU A 48 -1.01 11.12 0.80
C GLU A 48 -0.08 11.96 1.68
N ARG A 49 1.23 11.80 1.48
CA ARG A 49 2.28 12.53 2.20
C ARG A 49 3.13 13.34 1.24
N ILE A 50 3.45 14.57 1.65
CA ILE A 50 4.33 15.46 0.86
C ILE A 50 5.74 14.87 0.69
N ALA A 51 6.19 14.04 1.64
CA ALA A 51 7.47 13.34 1.59
C ALA A 51 7.64 12.49 0.34
N TYR A 52 6.62 11.73 -0.08
CA TYR A 52 6.67 10.93 -1.31
C TYR A 52 6.89 11.80 -2.56
N LYS A 53 6.31 13.01 -2.60
CA LYS A 53 6.48 13.94 -3.72
C LYS A 53 7.86 14.61 -3.69
N ARG A 54 8.28 15.10 -2.52
CA ARG A 54 9.54 15.83 -2.37
C ARG A 54 10.75 14.95 -2.56
N SER A 55 10.73 13.71 -2.07
CA SER A 55 11.83 12.77 -2.28
C SER A 55 12.10 12.59 -3.78
N VAL A 56 11.05 12.37 -4.57
CA VAL A 56 11.16 12.23 -6.04
C VAL A 56 11.69 13.51 -6.69
N SER A 57 11.18 14.69 -6.29
CA SER A 57 11.68 15.99 -6.79
C SER A 57 13.16 16.23 -6.49
N GLU A 58 13.67 15.67 -5.39
CA GLU A 58 15.06 15.78 -4.96
C GLU A 58 15.94 14.61 -5.46
N GLY A 59 15.40 13.70 -6.29
CA GLY A 59 16.14 12.56 -6.82
C GLY A 59 16.39 11.44 -5.80
N MET A 60 15.62 11.41 -4.72
CA MET A 60 15.74 10.47 -3.61
C MET A 60 14.56 9.48 -3.53
N GLY A 61 14.83 8.27 -3.05
CA GLY A 61 13.80 7.36 -2.55
C GLY A 61 13.23 7.86 -1.21
N VAL A 62 11.98 7.47 -0.90
CA VAL A 62 11.35 7.86 0.38
C VAL A 62 12.14 7.38 1.61
N MET A 63 12.86 6.27 1.48
CA MET A 63 13.73 5.73 2.53
C MET A 63 14.97 6.60 2.80
N GLU A 64 15.36 7.43 1.84
CA GLU A 64 16.49 8.36 1.93
C GLU A 64 16.03 9.75 2.41
N TYR A 65 14.75 10.10 2.20
CA TYR A 65 14.17 11.37 2.60
C TYR A 65 14.00 11.53 4.12
N ASN A 66 14.02 12.74 4.67
CA ASN A 66 13.90 12.95 6.13
C ASN A 66 12.44 12.97 6.63
N ASP A 67 11.69 11.87 6.45
CA ASP A 67 10.33 11.70 6.99
C ASP A 67 10.11 10.29 7.56
N ASN A 68 10.16 10.16 8.88
CA ASN A 68 10.02 8.87 9.56
C ASN A 68 8.63 8.22 9.38
N LYS A 69 7.56 9.00 9.18
CA LYS A 69 6.22 8.44 9.02
C LYS A 69 6.09 7.78 7.65
N ALA A 70 6.57 8.45 6.61
CA ALA A 70 6.59 7.90 5.26
C ALA A 70 7.51 6.67 5.17
N LYS A 71 8.67 6.68 5.85
CA LYS A 71 9.54 5.50 5.94
C LYS A 71 8.86 4.32 6.63
N ASN A 72 8.18 4.56 7.74
CA ASN A 72 7.50 3.50 8.48
C ASN A 72 6.36 2.89 7.65
N GLU A 73 5.52 3.70 7.01
CA GLU A 73 4.49 3.20 6.08
C GLU A 73 5.08 2.39 4.93
N TRP A 74 6.16 2.90 4.33
CA TRP A 74 6.84 2.21 3.23
C TRP A 74 7.43 0.87 3.66
N SER A 75 8.01 0.82 4.86
CA SER A 75 8.58 -0.40 5.44
C SER A 75 7.49 -1.43 5.77
N GLN A 76 6.36 -0.99 6.31
CA GLN A 76 5.21 -1.86 6.60
C GLN A 76 4.62 -2.45 5.32
N PHE A 77 4.41 -1.62 4.29
CA PHE A 77 4.00 -2.07 2.97
C PHE A 77 4.98 -3.09 2.38
N TYR A 78 6.29 -2.81 2.45
CA TYR A 78 7.32 -3.71 1.92
C TYR A 78 7.33 -5.06 2.65
N ASP A 79 7.26 -5.05 3.98
CA ASP A 79 7.23 -6.27 4.80
C ASP A 79 6.02 -7.15 4.45
N GLU A 80 4.84 -6.55 4.25
CA GLU A 80 3.63 -7.26 3.84
C GLU A 80 3.75 -7.83 2.42
N LEU A 81 4.29 -7.05 1.47
CA LEU A 81 4.48 -7.49 0.10
C LEU A 81 5.41 -8.71 0.03
N ILE A 82 6.53 -8.67 0.77
CA ILE A 82 7.46 -9.79 0.84
C ILE A 82 6.80 -11.01 1.50
N GLY A 83 6.01 -10.80 2.56
CA GLY A 83 5.21 -11.85 3.19
C GLY A 83 4.26 -12.55 2.20
N TYR A 84 3.54 -11.76 1.39
CA TYR A 84 2.65 -12.27 0.35
C TYR A 84 3.38 -13.01 -0.78
N LEU A 85 4.55 -12.50 -1.20
CA LEU A 85 5.35 -13.13 -2.23
C LEU A 85 5.98 -14.46 -1.76
N GLY A 86 6.03 -14.71 -0.46
CA GLY A 86 6.59 -15.92 0.14
C GLY A 86 8.06 -15.78 0.55
N GLY A 87 8.54 -14.54 0.72
CA GLY A 87 9.88 -14.29 1.24
C GLY A 87 9.97 -14.66 2.71
N LYS A 88 10.74 -15.71 3.03
CA LYS A 88 11.20 -15.97 4.39
C LYS A 88 12.16 -14.85 4.80
N LYS A 89 11.88 -14.16 5.92
CA LYS A 89 12.89 -13.35 6.62
C LYS A 89 14.00 -14.25 7.17
#